data_AF-A0A930MFG8-F1
#
_entry.id   AF-A0A930MFG8-F1
#
_cell.length_a   1.000
_cell.length_b   1.000
_cell.length_c   1.000
_cell.angle_alpha   90.00
_cell.angle_beta   90.00
_cell.angle_gamma   90.00
#
_symmetry.space_group_name_H-M   'P 1'
#
loop_
_entity.id
_entity.type
_entity.pdbx_description
1 polymer ?
#
loop_
_entity_poly.entity_id
_entity_poly.type
_entity_poly.pdbx_seq_one_letter_code
_entity_poly.pdbx_strand_id
1 'polypeptide(L)'
;MSTQNNDKSFAGLPCNEQETVICIDRETRAARIYTSDTRFINKLDKLYERKRVHRNEDGITAVEYEVAEKLISFRSGLSKRVYTDEERAALSERMKKMRANNA
;
A
#
# COMPACT_ATOMS: atom_id res chain seq x y z
N MET A 1 -2.02 -29.21 21.55
CA MET A 1 -2.86 -28.06 21.13
C MET A 1 -1.94 -26.85 21.04
N SER A 2 -1.48 -26.53 19.83
CA SER A 2 -0.56 -25.43 19.57
C SER A 2 -1.30 -24.10 19.72
N THR A 3 -0.87 -23.26 20.67
CA THR A 3 -1.39 -21.91 20.91
C THR A 3 -0.94 -20.95 19.81
N GLN A 4 -1.61 -21.00 18.66
CA GLN A 4 -1.61 -19.89 17.72
C GLN A 4 -2.58 -18.84 18.26
N ASN A 5 -2.10 -17.72 18.81
CA ASN A 5 -2.86 -16.45 18.91
C ASN A 5 -2.05 -15.23 19.44
N ASN A 6 -0.72 -15.19 19.31
CA ASN A 6 0.08 -13.99 19.67
C ASN A 6 0.72 -13.27 18.46
N ASP A 7 0.42 -13.66 17.22
CA ASP A 7 1.15 -13.20 16.02
C ASP A 7 0.67 -11.86 15.40
N LYS A 8 -0.17 -11.07 16.06
CA LYS A 8 -0.85 -9.92 15.41
C LYS A 8 -0.79 -8.57 16.13
N SER A 9 -0.18 -8.45 17.31
CA SER A 9 -0.07 -7.13 17.94
C SER A 9 1.12 -6.36 17.35
N PHE A 10 0.85 -5.15 16.87
CA PHE A 10 1.88 -4.18 16.54
C PHE A 10 2.43 -3.58 17.84
N ALA A 11 3.75 -3.37 17.90
CA ALA A 11 4.45 -2.88 19.09
C ALA A 11 4.09 -1.43 19.49
N GLY A 12 3.16 -0.77 18.78
CA GLY A 12 2.63 0.53 19.19
C GLY A 12 3.65 1.67 19.14
N LEU A 13 4.55 1.68 18.15
CA LEU A 13 5.56 2.74 17.99
C LEU A 13 4.91 4.14 17.94
N PRO A 14 5.48 5.15 18.62
CA PRO A 14 4.93 6.50 18.59
C PRO A 14 5.10 7.12 17.19
N CYS A 15 4.20 8.04 16.80
CA CYS A 15 4.17 8.56 15.41
C CYS A 15 5.47 9.21 14.94
N ASN A 16 6.28 9.75 15.85
CA ASN A 16 7.59 10.35 15.55
C ASN A 16 8.68 9.31 15.23
N GLU A 17 8.48 8.05 15.60
CA GLU A 17 9.39 6.93 15.31
C GLU A 17 8.92 6.10 14.12
N GLN A 18 7.67 6.29 13.68
CA GLN A 18 7.14 5.59 12.51
C GLN A 18 7.73 6.15 11.21
N GLU A 19 8.19 5.26 10.34
CA GLU A 19 8.78 5.60 9.05
C GLU A 19 8.35 4.63 7.96
N THR A 20 8.48 5.10 6.72
CA THR A 20 8.35 4.28 5.52
C THR A 20 9.52 4.58 4.61
N VAL A 21 10.33 3.57 4.31
CA VAL A 21 11.50 3.66 3.46
C VAL A 21 11.25 2.85 2.20
N ILE A 22 11.48 3.47 1.04
CA ILE A 22 11.34 2.83 -0.26
C ILE A 22 12.71 2.79 -0.92
N CYS A 23 13.25 1.59 -1.10
CA CYS A 23 14.50 1.34 -1.81
C CYS A 23 14.20 0.77 -3.19
N ILE A 24 14.49 1.53 -4.25
CA ILE A 24 14.35 1.07 -5.63
C ILE A 24 15.72 0.64 -6.14
N ASP A 25 15.82 -0.62 -6.52
CA ASP A 25 17.04 -1.20 -7.09
C ASP A 25 16.99 -1.09 -8.63
N ARG A 26 17.98 -0.39 -9.20
CA ARG A 26 18.06 -0.12 -10.64
C ARG A 26 18.40 -1.36 -11.46
N GLU A 27 19.12 -2.32 -10.89
CA GLU A 27 19.52 -3.54 -11.58
C GLU A 27 18.33 -4.49 -11.69
N THR A 28 17.68 -4.76 -10.57
CA THR A 28 16.56 -5.71 -10.50
C THR A 28 15.20 -5.09 -10.90
N ARG A 29 15.10 -3.76 -10.94
CA ARG A 29 13.84 -3.01 -11.12
C ARG A 29 12.77 -3.39 -10.08
N ALA A 30 13.21 -3.83 -8.91
CA ALA A 30 12.38 -4.13 -7.77
C ALA A 30 12.46 -2.98 -6.76
N ALA A 31 11.34 -2.71 -6.12
CA ALA A 31 11.25 -1.77 -5.01
C ALA A 31 10.94 -2.51 -3.72
N ARG A 32 11.82 -2.34 -2.73
CA ARG A 32 11.66 -2.85 -1.38
C ARG A 32 11.09 -1.74 -0.51
N ILE A 33 9.94 -2.00 0.10
CA ILE A 33 9.23 -1.05 0.96
C ILE A 33 9.32 -1.55 2.38
N TYR A 34 10.09 -0.88 3.22
CA TYR A 34 10.09 -1.07 4.67
C TYR A 34 9.11 -0.08 5.30
N THR A 35 8.24 -0.53 6.19
CA THR A 35 7.35 0.40 6.91
C THR A 35 7.05 -0.05 8.33
N SER A 36 7.20 0.88 9.27
CA SER A 36 6.66 0.78 10.64
C SER A 36 5.35 1.56 10.80
N ASP A 37 4.96 2.39 9.82
CA ASP A 37 3.65 3.06 9.80
C ASP A 37 2.51 2.05 9.55
N THR A 38 1.67 1.87 10.56
CA THR A 38 0.53 0.93 10.54
C THR A 38 -0.49 1.25 9.45
N ARG A 39 -0.65 2.51 9.02
CA ARG A 39 -1.56 2.89 7.93
C ARG A 39 -1.08 2.32 6.60
N PHE A 40 0.22 2.37 6.36
CA PHE A 40 0.83 1.78 5.17
C PHE A 40 0.80 0.26 5.23
N ILE A 41 1.09 -0.34 6.40
CA ILE A 41 1.02 -1.80 6.59
C ILE A 41 -0.39 -2.31 6.25
N ASN A 42 -1.43 -1.72 6.84
CA ASN A 42 -2.83 -2.12 6.59
C ASN A 42 -3.26 -1.98 5.12
N LYS A 43 -2.64 -1.06 4.38
CA LYS A 43 -2.89 -0.87 2.94
C LYS A 43 -2.10 -1.89 2.11
N LEU A 44 -0.82 -2.05 2.39
CA LEU A 44 0.09 -2.92 1.64
C LEU A 44 -0.26 -4.40 1.85
N ASP A 45 -0.68 -4.80 3.04
CA ASP A 45 -1.16 -6.17 3.33
C ASP A 45 -2.34 -6.62 2.47
N LYS A 46 -3.15 -5.67 1.97
CA LYS A 46 -4.27 -5.97 1.07
C LYS A 46 -3.84 -6.12 -0.38
N LEU A 47 -2.64 -5.65 -0.72
CA LEU A 47 -2.15 -5.53 -2.09
C LEU A 47 -1.01 -6.50 -2.39
N TYR A 48 -0.16 -6.76 -1.39
CA TYR A 48 1.10 -7.46 -1.55
C TYR A 48 1.35 -8.40 -0.38
N GLU A 49 2.09 -9.47 -0.64
CA GLU A 49 2.56 -10.38 0.40
C GLU A 49 3.72 -9.74 1.18
N ARG A 50 3.75 -10.00 2.49
CA ARG A 50 4.84 -9.55 3.36
C ARG A 50 6.08 -10.38 3.05
N LYS A 51 7.17 -9.73 2.64
CA LYS A 51 8.45 -10.40 2.37
C LYS A 51 9.25 -10.62 3.64
N ARG A 52 9.20 -9.68 4.58
CA ARG A 52 9.86 -9.79 5.89
C ARG A 52 9.03 -9.12 6.96
N VAL A 53 9.05 -9.66 8.17
CA VAL A 53 8.40 -9.07 9.35
C VAL A 53 9.45 -8.89 10.42
N HIS A 54 9.59 -7.66 10.89
CA HIS A 54 10.47 -7.28 12.00
C HIS A 54 9.67 -7.31 13.30
N ARG A 55 10.22 -7.95 14.32
CA ARG A 55 9.57 -8.18 15.61
C ARG A 55 10.53 -7.80 16.74
N ASN A 56 10.00 -7.13 17.75
CA ASN A 56 10.65 -6.91 19.04
C ASN A 56 9.85 -7.64 20.14
N GLU A 57 10.30 -7.52 21.40
CA GLU A 57 9.63 -8.12 22.56
C GLU A 57 8.15 -7.70 22.67
N ASP A 58 7.81 -6.49 22.24
CA ASP A 58 6.46 -5.92 22.29
C ASP A 58 5.56 -6.26 21.08
N GLY A 59 6.10 -6.95 20.06
CA GLY A 59 5.34 -7.38 18.87
C GLY A 59 5.94 -6.94 17.54
N ILE A 60 5.09 -6.83 16.50
CA ILE A 60 5.54 -6.45 15.15
C ILE A 60 5.89 -4.96 15.13
N THR A 61 7.13 -4.64 14.78
CA THR A 61 7.63 -3.26 14.68
C THR A 61 7.58 -2.72 13.26
N ALA A 62 7.92 -3.55 12.27
CA ALA A 62 7.91 -3.14 10.87
C ALA A 62 7.69 -4.33 9.94
N VAL A 63 7.31 -4.03 8.69
CA VAL A 63 7.09 -5.02 7.65
C VAL A 63 7.80 -4.57 6.38
N GLU A 64 8.37 -5.52 5.65
CA GLU A 64 8.93 -5.30 4.33
C GLU A 64 8.07 -5.95 3.25
N TYR A 65 7.92 -5.25 2.14
CA TYR A 65 7.25 -5.70 0.93
C TYR A 65 8.20 -5.56 -0.27
N GLU A 66 8.00 -6.37 -1.29
CA GLU A 66 8.70 -6.23 -2.56
C GLU A 66 7.70 -6.10 -3.70
N VAL A 67 7.87 -5.05 -4.49
CA VAL A 67 6.98 -4.72 -5.60
C VAL A 67 7.81 -4.34 -6.83
N ALA A 68 7.20 -4.40 -8.02
CA ALA A 68 7.86 -3.89 -9.22
C ALA A 68 8.02 -2.37 -9.14
N GLU A 69 9.17 -1.83 -9.55
CA GLU A 69 9.46 -0.39 -9.58
C GLU A 69 8.36 0.43 -10.27
N LYS A 70 7.77 -0.11 -11.34
CA LYS A 70 6.72 0.53 -12.13
C LYS A 70 5.44 0.86 -11.35
N LEU A 71 5.24 0.25 -10.17
CA LEU A 71 4.10 0.54 -9.30
C LEU A 71 4.34 1.77 -8.42
N ILE A 72 5.57 2.25 -8.34
CA ILE A 72 5.94 3.46 -7.61
C ILE A 72 5.89 4.64 -8.56
N SER A 73 5.15 5.69 -8.17
CA SER A 73 5.00 6.91 -8.96
C SER A 73 5.27 8.13 -8.11
N PHE A 74 6.22 8.95 -8.57
CA PHE A 74 6.46 10.28 -8.01
C PHE A 74 5.63 11.28 -8.80
N ARG A 75 4.77 12.03 -8.09
CA ARG A 75 3.90 13.04 -8.71
C ARG A 75 4.34 14.42 -8.24
N SER A 76 4.37 15.39 -9.16
CA SER A 76 4.70 16.79 -8.86
C SER A 76 3.62 17.50 -8.04
N GLY A 77 2.40 16.95 -7.97
CA GLY A 77 1.32 17.51 -7.18
C GLY A 77 0.17 16.54 -6.97
N LEU A 78 -0.70 16.87 -6.01
CA LEU A 78 -1.96 16.18 -5.78
C LEU A 78 -2.96 16.65 -6.85
N SER A 79 -3.19 15.84 -7.88
CA SER A 79 -4.23 16.12 -8.86
C SER A 79 -5.62 15.89 -8.24
N LYS A 80 -6.29 16.96 -7.82
CA LYS A 80 -7.75 16.91 -7.61
C LYS A 80 -8.41 17.22 -8.96
N ARG A 81 -8.86 16.19 -9.67
CA ARG A 81 -9.74 16.40 -10.83
C ARG A 81 -11.09 16.89 -10.32
N VAL A 82 -11.38 18.16 -10.52
CA VAL A 82 -12.73 18.72 -10.38
C VAL A 82 -13.41 18.51 -11.72
N TYR A 83 -14.38 17.61 -11.77
CA TYR A 83 -15.17 17.38 -12.97
C TYR A 83 -16.33 18.36 -13.02
N THR A 84 -16.61 18.91 -14.20
CA THR A 84 -17.89 19.58 -14.45
C THR A 84 -19.02 18.54 -14.48
N ASP A 85 -20.27 19.00 -14.36
CA ASP A 85 -21.41 18.10 -14.40
C ASP A 85 -21.53 17.37 -15.75
N GLU A 86 -21.14 18.02 -16.84
CA GLU A 86 -21.08 17.42 -18.18
C GLU A 86 -20.01 16.33 -18.29
N GLU A 87 -18.80 16.58 -17.76
CA GLU A 87 -17.73 15.60 -17.73
C GLU A 87 -18.10 14.38 -16.86
N ARG A 88 -18.79 14.64 -15.73
CA ARG A 88 -19.30 13.59 -14.84
C ARG A 88 -20.37 12.74 -15.54
N ALA A 89 -21.28 13.35 -16.28
CA ALA A 89 -22.29 12.64 -17.06
C ALA A 89 -21.65 11.78 -18.18
N ALA A 90 -20.69 12.34 -18.91
CA ALA A 90 -19.97 11.62 -19.97
C ALA A 90 -19.18 10.41 -19.42
N LEU A 91 -18.52 10.56 -18.27
CA LEU A 91 -17.86 9.47 -17.56
C LEU A 91 -18.84 8.38 -17.13
N SER A 92 -20.00 8.77 -16.58
CA SER A 92 -21.05 7.84 -16.17
C SER A 92 -21.55 6.99 -17.34
N GLU A 93 -21.88 7.63 -18.48
CA GLU A 93 -22.33 6.91 -19.67
C GLU A 93 -21.26 5.98 -20.25
N ARG A 94 -19.98 6.39 -20.22
CA ARG A 94 -18.87 5.52 -20.64
C ARG A 94 -18.74 4.29 -19.73
N MET A 95 -18.90 4.45 -18.42
CA MET A 95 -18.84 3.34 -17.46
C MET A 95 -20.02 2.39 -17.62
N LYS A 96 -21.23 2.90 -17.89
CA LYS A 96 -22.41 2.06 -18.20
C LYS A 96 -22.18 1.19 -19.43
N LYS A 97 -21.68 1.78 -20.52
CA LYS A 97 -21.35 1.04 -21.76
C LYS A 97 -20.31 -0.05 -21.53
N MET A 98 -19.26 0.25 -20.74
CA MET A 98 -18.23 -0.73 -20.40
C MET A 98 -18.78 -1.90 -19.57
N ARG A 99 -19.71 -1.65 -18.65
CA ARG A 99 -20.37 -2.72 -17.87
C ARG A 99 -21.29 -3.57 -18.73
N ALA A 100 -22.01 -2.97 -19.67
CA ALA A 100 -22.87 -3.69 -20.60
C ALA A 100 -22.07 -4.58 -21.57
N ASN A 101 -20.86 -4.17 -21.97
CA ASN A 101 -19.99 -4.95 -22.86
C ASN A 101 -19.19 -6.05 -22.15
N ASN A 102 -19.04 -5.99 -20.82
CA ASN A 102 -18.32 -6.97 -20.02
C ASN A 102 -19.26 -7.97 -19.30
N ALA A 103 -20.56 -7.93 -19.60
CA ALA A 103 -21.58 -8.88 -19.15
C ALA A 103 -21.98 -9.78 -20.31
#